data_AF-A0A949IZU6-F1
#
_entry.id   AF-A0A949IZU6-F1
#
_cell.length_a   1.000
_cell.length_b   1.000
_cell.length_c   1.000
_cell.angle_alpha   90.00
_cell.angle_beta   90.00
_cell.angle_gamma   90.00
#
_symmetry.space_group_name_H-M   'P 1'
#
loop_
_entity.id
_entity.type
_entity.pdbx_description
1 polymer ?
#
loop_
_entity_poly.entity_id
_entity_poly.type
_entity_poly.pdbx_seq_one_letter_code
_entity_poly.pdbx_strand_id
1 'polypeptide(L)' 'MPKRSIHTPKVVADPLYGIIDIRPVLPMIETEEFQLLGDKRQLGMSYLTFPSATHTRRAHSLGAYHATRELADRWLEF' A
#
# COMPACT_ATOMS: atom_id res chain seq x y z
N MET A 1 -10.94 -13.71 -20.47
CA MET A 1 -11.01 -12.23 -20.41
C MET A 1 -9.68 -11.68 -20.92
N PRO A 2 -9.65 -10.73 -21.87
CA PRO A 2 -8.38 -10.17 -22.31
C PRO A 2 -7.75 -9.40 -21.13
N LYS A 3 -6.51 -9.75 -20.78
CA LYS A 3 -5.72 -8.97 -19.81
C LYS A 3 -5.56 -7.57 -20.38
N ARG A 4 -6.27 -6.60 -19.82
CA ARG A 4 -6.09 -5.18 -20.15
C ARG A 4 -4.64 -4.84 -19.78
N SER A 5 -3.80 -4.67 -20.79
CA SER A 5 -2.44 -4.15 -20.63
C SER A 5 -2.57 -2.72 -20.11
N ILE A 6 -2.44 -2.52 -18.81
CA ILE A 6 -2.41 -1.20 -18.20
C ILE A 6 -1.02 -0.64 -18.47
N HIS A 7 -0.84 0.00 -19.63
CA HIS A 7 0.42 0.64 -20.03
C HIS A 7 0.75 1.90 -19.20
N THR A 8 -0.15 2.33 -18.32
CA THR A 8 0.09 3.46 -17.41
C THR A 8 0.75 2.96 -16.14
N PRO A 9 1.88 3.55 -15.69
CA PRO A 9 2.44 3.25 -14.39
C PRO A 9 1.38 3.52 -13.31
N LYS A 10 1.07 2.50 -12.51
CA LYS A 10 0.26 2.62 -11.30
C LYS A 10 1.22 2.53 -10.13
N VAL A 11 1.64 3.70 -9.67
CA VAL A 11 2.59 3.87 -8.57
C VAL A 11 1.97 4.71 -7.47
N VAL A 12 2.42 4.48 -6.25
CA VAL A 12 2.08 5.28 -5.07
C VAL A 12 3.37 5.84 -4.50
N ALA A 13 3.37 7.13 -4.17
CA ALA A 13 4.44 7.76 -3.41
C ALA A 13 4.19 7.52 -1.91
N ASP A 14 5.13 6.87 -1.25
CA ASP A 14 5.14 6.56 0.16
C ASP A 14 6.30 7.29 0.85
N PRO A 15 6.08 7.94 2.02
CA PRO A 15 7.12 8.73 2.68
C PRO A 15 8.25 7.89 3.30
N LEU A 16 8.04 6.59 3.52
CA LEU A 16 9.04 5.68 4.10
C LEU A 16 9.82 4.95 3.00
N TYR A 17 9.13 4.52 1.94
CA TYR A 17 9.68 3.63 0.93
C TYR A 17 9.88 4.27 -0.46
N GLY A 18 9.47 5.53 -0.66
CA GLY A 18 9.56 6.19 -1.96
C GLY A 18 8.47 5.73 -2.92
N ILE A 19 8.83 5.35 -4.15
CA ILE A 19 7.85 4.98 -5.17
C ILE A 19 7.56 3.48 -5.12
N ILE A 20 6.32 3.12 -4.77
CA ILE A 20 5.84 1.73 -4.73
C ILE A 20 5.05 1.43 -6.00
N ASP A 21 5.50 0.45 -6.79
CA ASP A 21 4.72 -0.13 -7.88
C ASP A 21 3.61 -1.03 -7.35
N ILE A 22 2.36 -0.68 -7.64
CA ILE A 22 1.16 -1.39 -7.17
C ILE A 22 0.46 -2.18 -8.28
N ARG A 23 0.98 -2.19 -9.51
CA ARG A 23 0.40 -2.95 -10.63
C ARG A 23 0.13 -4.43 -10.31
N PRO A 24 1.02 -5.16 -9.60
CA PRO A 24 0.79 -6.59 -9.32
C PRO A 24 -0.41 -6.87 -8.42
N VAL A 25 -0.79 -5.91 -7.58
CA VAL A 25 -1.86 -6.03 -6.58
C VAL A 25 -3.05 -5.12 -6.86
N LEU A 26 -3.10 -4.49 -8.04
CA LEU A 26 -4.13 -3.53 -8.40
C LEU A 26 -5.56 -4.08 -8.24
N PRO A 27 -5.89 -5.32 -8.65
CA PRO A 27 -7.24 -5.85 -8.45
C PRO A 27 -7.65 -5.98 -6.98
N MET A 28 -6.68 -6.17 -6.06
CA MET A 28 -6.94 -6.22 -4.62
C MET A 28 -7.12 -4.81 -4.04
N ILE A 29 -6.38 -3.83 -4.58
CA ILE A 29 -6.48 -2.43 -4.14
C ILE A 29 -7.79 -1.80 -4.60
N GLU A 30 -8.29 -2.17 -5.77
CA GLU A 30 -9.52 -1.61 -6.36
C GLU A 30 -10.82 -2.09 -5.70
N THR A 31 -10.76 -3.04 -4.76
CA THR A 31 -11.96 -3.48 -4.04
C THR A 31 -12.42 -2.45 -3.01
N GLU A 32 -13.72 -2.47 -2.71
CA GLU A 32 -14.31 -1.58 -1.72
C GLU A 32 -13.68 -1.79 -0.33
N GLU A 33 -13.46 -3.04 0.06
CA GLU A 33 -12.90 -3.41 1.36
C GLU A 33 -11.50 -2.81 1.57
N PHE A 34 -10.67 -2.80 0.52
CA PHE A 34 -9.35 -2.20 0.59
C PHE A 34 -9.42 -0.66 0.62
N GLN A 35 -10.29 -0.06 -0.20
CA GLN A 35 -10.45 1.40 -0.21
C GLN A 35 -10.96 1.94 1.13
N LEU A 36 -11.84 1.20 1.82
CA LEU A 36 -12.33 1.52 3.16
C LEU A 36 -11.22 1.57 4.23
N LEU A 37 -10.02 1.05 3.96
CA LEU A 37 -8.87 1.23 4.84
C LEU A 37 -8.31 2.67 4.81
N GLY A 38 -8.71 3.47 3.80
CA GLY A 38 -8.37 4.88 3.67
C GLY A 38 -8.93 5.75 4.79
N ASP A 39 -10.08 5.37 5.35
CA ASP A 39 -10.76 6.13 6.42
C ASP A 39 -10.46 5.58 7.82
N LYS A 40 -9.70 4.48 7.92
CA LYS A 40 -9.34 3.86 9.19
C LYS A 40 -7.96 4.31 9.63
N ARG A 41 -7.88 5.08 10.71
CA ARG A 41 -6.59 5.52 11.29
C ARG A 41 -5.83 4.32 11.85
N GLN A 42 -4.52 4.28 11.61
CA GLN A 42 -3.68 3.16 12.05
C GLN A 42 -3.73 2.97 13.56
N LEU A 43 -3.62 4.08 14.31
CA LEU A 43 -3.51 4.12 15.78
C LEU A 43 -4.80 4.59 16.48
N GLY A 44 -5.96 4.47 15.84
CA GLY A 44 -7.24 4.85 16.45
C GLY A 44 -7.26 6.31 16.91
N MET A 45 -7.54 6.55 18.19
CA MET A 45 -7.64 7.89 18.78
C MET A 45 -6.30 8.51 19.19
N SER A 46 -5.18 7.81 19.03
CA SER A 46 -3.85 8.33 19.42
C SER A 46 -3.48 9.66 18.76
N TYR A 47 -4.10 10.01 17.62
CA TYR A 47 -3.92 11.31 17.00
C TYR A 47 -4.33 12.50 17.87
N LEU A 48 -5.18 12.28 18.89
CA LEU A 48 -5.57 13.33 19.84
C LEU A 48 -4.43 13.72 20.78
N THR A 49 -3.51 12.79 21.07
CA THR A 49 -2.30 13.04 21.87
C THR A 49 -1.09 13.33 20.96
N PHE A 50 -0.99 12.60 19.86
CA PHE A 50 0.09 12.70 18.89
C PHE A 50 -0.45 13.21 17.55
N PRO A 51 -0.53 14.52 17.31
CA PRO A 51 -1.24 15.08 16.16
C PRO A 51 -0.67 14.67 14.79
N SER A 52 0.55 14.16 14.73
CA SER A 52 1.15 13.59 13.51
C SER A 52 0.71 12.14 13.21
N ALA A 53 0.07 11.46 14.15
CA ALA A 53 -0.41 10.07 14.00
C ALA A 53 -1.70 9.98 13.16
N THR A 54 -1.72 10.63 12.00
CA THR A 54 -2.87 10.71 11.08
C THR A 54 -2.88 9.63 10.00
N HIS A 55 -1.81 8.86 9.89
CA HIS A 55 -1.65 7.80 8.90
C HIS A 55 -2.77 6.74 8.99
N THR A 56 -3.14 6.22 7.82
CA THR A 56 -4.28 5.32 7.65
C THR A 56 -3.82 3.89 7.46
N ARG A 57 -4.72 2.94 7.70
CA ARG A 57 -4.50 1.50 7.49
C ARG A 57 -4.14 1.21 6.03
N ARG A 58 -4.71 1.95 5.07
CA ARG A 58 -4.38 1.82 3.64
C ARG A 58 -2.90 2.09 3.36
N ALA A 59 -2.37 3.21 3.87
CA ALA A 59 -0.95 3.54 3.68
C ALA A 59 -0.04 2.47 4.30
N HIS A 60 -0.37 2.03 5.51
CA HIS A 60 0.39 0.97 6.18
C HIS A 60 0.35 -0.37 5.42
N SER A 61 -0.81 -0.78 4.89
CA SER A 61 -0.95 -2.00 4.10
C SER A 61 -0.13 -1.96 2.82
N LEU A 62 -0.04 -0.82 2.14
CA LEU A 62 0.82 -0.65 0.96
C LEU A 62 2.31 -0.75 1.33
N GLY A 63 2.72 -0.17 2.45
CA GLY A 63 4.08 -0.32 2.98
C GLY A 63 4.42 -1.77 3.34
N ALA A 64 3.48 -2.51 3.95
CA ALA A 64 3.67 -3.93 4.27
C ALA A 64 3.78 -4.81 3.02
N TYR A 65 2.98 -4.53 1.99
CA TYR A 65 3.12 -5.16 0.67
C TYR A 65 4.52 -4.95 0.10
N HIS A 66 5.00 -3.71 0.08
CA HIS A 66 6.33 -3.40 -0.44
C HIS A 66 7.43 -4.11 0.34
N ALA A 67 7.43 -4.02 1.67
CA ALA A 67 8.43 -4.69 2.51
C ALA A 67 8.47 -6.21 2.30
N THR A 68 7.30 -6.83 2.14
CA THR A 68 7.19 -8.27 1.87
C THR A 68 7.72 -8.62 0.48
N ARG A 69 7.43 -7.81 -0.53
CA ARG A 69 7.93 -8.01 -1.90
C ARG A 69 9.45 -7.93 -1.94
N GLU A 70 10.04 -6.89 -1.37
CA GLU A 70 11.50 -6.74 -1.33
C GLU A 70 12.18 -7.91 -0.60
N LEU A 71 11.57 -8.41 0.49
CA LEU A 71 12.07 -9.60 1.17
C LEU A 71 11.99 -10.85 0.29
N ALA A 72 10.85 -11.06 -0.39
CA ALA A 72 10.64 -12.21 -1.27
C ALA A 72 11.60 -12.19 -2.48
N ASP A 73 11.77 -11.03 -3.11
CA ASP A 73 12.70 -10.85 -4.24
C ASP A 73 14.13 -11.20 -3.80
N ARG A 74 14.58 -10.67 -2.65
CA ARG A 74 15.89 -11.02 -2.08
C ARG A 74 16.02 -12.49 -1.73
N TRP A 75 14.94 -13.17 -1.34
CA TRP A 75 14.99 -14.60 -1.05
C TRP A 75 15.08 -15.47 -2.30
N LEU A 76 14.43 -15.06 -3.39
CA LEU A 76 14.42 -15.79 -4.66
C LEU A 76 15.72 -15.59 -5.47
N GLU A 77 16.52 -14.58 -5.12
CA GLU A 77 17.85 -14.35 -5.69
C GLU A 77 18.95 -15.26 -5.10
N PHE A 78 18.64 -16.10 -4.11
CA PHE A 78 19.49 -17.19 -3.59
C PHE A 78 19.12 -18.54 -4.21
#